data_AF-A0A645FPW0-F1
#
_entry.id   AF-A0A645FPW0-F1
#
_cell.length_a   1.000
_cell.length_b   1.000
_cell.length_c   1.000
_cell.angle_alpha   90.00
_cell.angle_beta   90.00
_cell.angle_gamma   90.00
#
_symmetry.space_group_name_H-M   'P 1'
#
loop_
_entity.id
_entity.type
_entity.pdbx_description
1 polymer ?
#
loop_
_entity_poly.entity_id
_entity_poly.type
_entity_poly.pdbx_seq_one_letter_code
_entity_poly.pdbx_strand_id
1 'polypeptide(L)'
;MMPISTVGMNAVKKELVPGASALNNTIRQISGALSVTIMSTLMQGRTDYNYGKLAEQITIYNKASNDMLSTLTKSYMHAGMSQSMAKVSAVSRLAQMLQGQATIDGMSYAVTVTVSAVAVALILTLFMKGKTPVENK
;
A
#
# COMPACT_ATOMS: atom_id res chain seq x y z
N MET A 1 -15.42 -17.60 -24.26
CA MET A 1 -13.98 -17.63 -23.88
C MET A 1 -13.82 -18.52 -22.66
N MET A 2 -12.94 -19.52 -22.69
CA MET A 2 -12.62 -20.29 -21.48
C MET A 2 -11.61 -19.50 -20.63
N PRO A 3 -11.79 -19.42 -19.30
CA PRO A 3 -10.80 -18.82 -18.41
C PRO A 3 -9.42 -19.48 -18.54
N ILE A 4 -8.36 -18.71 -18.35
CA ILE A 4 -6.97 -19.19 -18.47
C ILE A 4 -6.68 -20.37 -17.52
N SER A 5 -7.30 -20.36 -16.33
CA SER A 5 -7.21 -21.42 -15.34
C SER A 5 -7.86 -22.72 -15.82
N THR A 6 -8.92 -22.64 -16.62
CA THR A 6 -9.63 -23.80 -17.18
C THR A 6 -8.88 -24.42 -18.35
N VAL A 7 -8.20 -23.60 -19.16
CA VAL A 7 -7.30 -24.08 -20.22
C VAL A 7 -6.13 -24.88 -19.63
N GLY A 8 -5.53 -24.40 -18.55
CA GLY A 8 -4.45 -25.12 -17.85
C GLY A 8 -4.91 -26.43 -17.21
N MET A 9 -6.12 -26.46 -16.63
CA MET A 9 -6.68 -27.68 -16.03
C MET A 9 -7.09 -28.73 -17.07
N ASN A 10 -7.54 -28.30 -18.25
CA ASN A 10 -7.87 -29.20 -19.36
C ASN A 10 -6.65 -29.91 -19.96
N ALA A 11 -5.43 -29.45 -19.67
CA ALA A 11 -4.19 -30.12 -20.05
C ALA A 11 -3.77 -31.24 -19.08
N VAL A 12 -4.46 -31.38 -17.94
CA VAL A 12 -4.15 -32.37 -16.90
C VAL A 12 -5.02 -33.63 -17.08
N LYS A 13 -4.43 -34.83 -16.92
CA LYS A 13 -5.18 -36.10 -16.96
C LYS A 13 -6.28 -36.11 -15.88
N LYS A 14 -7.48 -36.63 -16.20
CA LYS A 14 -8.67 -36.61 -15.31
C LYS A 14 -8.40 -37.11 -13.88
N GLU A 15 -7.58 -38.14 -13.75
CA GLU A 15 -7.19 -38.74 -12.46
C GLU A 15 -6.41 -37.78 -11.55
N LEU A 16 -5.66 -36.82 -12.14
CA LEU A 16 -4.80 -35.87 -11.43
C LEU A 16 -5.47 -34.52 -11.18
N VAL A 17 -6.69 -34.31 -11.68
CA VAL A 17 -7.46 -33.05 -11.51
C VAL A 17 -7.66 -32.67 -10.04
N PRO A 18 -7.95 -33.59 -9.09
CA PRO A 18 -8.05 -33.23 -7.68
C PRO A 18 -6.75 -32.65 -7.12
N GLY A 19 -5.62 -33.25 -7.46
CA GLY A 19 -4.29 -32.77 -7.05
C GLY A 19 -3.91 -31.44 -7.69
N ALA A 20 -4.20 -31.27 -8.99
CA ALA A 20 -3.96 -30.01 -9.70
C ALA A 20 -4.84 -28.86 -9.18
N SER A 21 -6.09 -29.14 -8.80
CA SER A 21 -6.98 -28.16 -8.17
C SER A 21 -6.47 -27.72 -6.80
N ALA A 22 -6.04 -28.69 -5.97
CA ALA A 22 -5.44 -28.40 -4.66
C ALA A 22 -4.18 -27.53 -4.81
N LEU A 23 -3.30 -27.86 -5.76
CA LEU A 23 -2.11 -27.07 -6.05
C LEU A 23 -2.45 -25.64 -6.49
N ASN A 24 -3.42 -25.47 -7.40
CA ASN A 24 -3.84 -24.15 -7.86
C ASN A 24 -4.39 -23.28 -6.71
N ASN A 25 -5.12 -23.90 -5.78
CA ASN A 25 -5.60 -23.21 -4.59
C ASN A 25 -4.46 -22.80 -3.64
N THR A 26 -3.45 -23.66 -3.48
CA THR A 26 -2.26 -23.36 -2.67
C THR A 26 -1.44 -22.22 -3.28
N ILE A 27 -1.20 -22.25 -4.60
CA ILE A 27 -0.51 -21.15 -5.30
C ILE A 27 -1.25 -19.84 -5.08
N ARG A 28 -2.58 -19.83 -5.27
CA ARG A 28 -3.39 -18.61 -5.09
C ARG A 28 -3.28 -18.05 -3.67
N GLN A 29 -3.33 -18.91 -2.65
CA GLN A 29 -3.20 -18.50 -1.25
C GLN A 29 -1.80 -17.93 -0.95
N ILE A 30 -0.74 -18.61 -1.39
CA ILE A 30 0.64 -18.17 -1.18
C ILE A 30 0.89 -16.84 -1.91
N SER A 31 0.47 -16.72 -3.17
CA SER A 31 0.60 -15.48 -3.94
C SER A 31 -0.18 -14.33 -3.27
N GLY A 32 -1.38 -14.60 -2.74
CA GLY A 32 -2.17 -13.61 -2.01
C GLY A 32 -1.45 -13.11 -0.76
N ALA A 33 -0.96 -14.04 0.08
CA ALA A 33 -0.24 -13.70 1.30
C ALA A 33 1.04 -12.89 1.02
N LEU A 34 1.86 -13.35 0.07
CA LEU A 34 3.08 -12.65 -0.33
C LEU A 34 2.79 -11.24 -0.85
N SER A 35 1.75 -11.08 -1.66
CA SER A 35 1.35 -9.77 -2.19
C SER A 35 1.03 -8.79 -1.06
N VAL A 36 0.24 -9.22 -0.07
CA VAL A 36 -0.12 -8.37 1.08
C VAL A 36 1.11 -8.02 1.91
N THR A 37 2.00 -8.98 2.18
CA THR A 37 3.23 -8.73 2.94
C THR A 37 4.11 -7.71 2.25
N ILE A 38 4.40 -7.88 0.96
CA ILE A 38 5.24 -6.95 0.21
C ILE A 38 4.63 -5.55 0.21
N MET A 39 3.33 -5.43 -0.03
CA MET A 39 2.65 -4.13 -0.02
C MET A 39 2.69 -3.47 1.36
N SER A 40 2.43 -4.23 2.42
CA SER A 40 2.45 -3.73 3.79
C SER A 40 3.86 -3.25 4.17
N THR A 41 4.91 -3.99 3.83
CA THR A 41 6.30 -3.60 4.08
C THR A 41 6.69 -2.33 3.33
N LEU A 42 6.34 -2.21 2.04
CA LEU A 42 6.62 -1.00 1.26
C LEU A 42 5.88 0.23 1.82
N MET A 43 4.61 0.05 2.17
CA MET A 43 3.78 1.11 2.73
C MET A 43 4.32 1.57 4.09
N GLN A 44 4.66 0.66 4.99
CA GLN A 44 5.22 0.98 6.31
C GLN A 44 6.57 1.68 6.18
N GLY A 45 7.50 1.11 5.41
CA GLY A 45 8.81 1.72 5.22
C GLY A 45 8.75 3.12 4.61
N ARG A 46 7.80 3.36 3.69
CA ARG A 46 7.60 4.71 3.13
C ARG A 46 6.92 5.67 4.09
N THR A 47 5.96 5.17 4.89
CA THR A 47 5.30 5.94 5.94
C THR A 47 6.32 6.42 6.97
N ASP A 48 7.17 5.52 7.46
CA ASP A 48 8.19 5.86 8.47
C ASP A 48 9.20 6.88 7.93
N TYR A 49 9.64 6.69 6.68
CA TYR A 49 10.52 7.64 6.00
C TYR A 49 9.89 9.04 5.88
N ASN A 50 8.65 9.12 5.39
CA ASN A 50 7.96 10.40 5.22
C ASN A 50 7.65 11.05 6.57
N TYR A 51 7.27 10.27 7.58
CA TYR A 51 7.06 10.76 8.93
C TYR A 51 8.34 11.38 9.49
N GLY A 52 9.49 10.71 9.35
CA GLY A 52 10.79 11.25 9.73
C GLY A 52 11.08 12.59 9.06
N LYS A 53 10.92 12.68 7.74
CA LYS A 53 11.12 13.93 7.00
C LYS A 53 10.18 15.07 7.40
N LEU A 54 8.93 14.75 7.73
CA LEU A 54 7.95 15.74 8.18
C LEU A 54 8.24 16.19 9.62
N ALA A 55 8.64 15.26 10.49
CA ALA A 55 8.99 15.54 11.87
C ALA A 55 10.26 16.40 11.97
N GLU A 56 11.25 16.18 11.11
CA GLU A 56 12.45 17.02 11.00
C GLU A 56 12.14 18.49 10.69
N GLN A 57 11.02 18.76 10.01
CA GLN A 57 10.62 20.13 9.69
C GLN A 57 9.98 20.86 10.89
N ILE A 58 9.56 20.13 11.93
CA ILE A 58 9.08 20.73 13.17
C ILE A 58 10.29 21.17 13.99
N THR A 59 10.80 22.35 13.65
CA THR A 59 11.84 23.03 14.42
C THR A 59 11.31 24.35 14.96
N ILE A 60 11.96 24.86 16.02
CA ILE A 60 11.68 26.21 16.54
C ILE A 60 11.91 27.33 15.51
N TYR A 61 12.61 27.04 14.41
CA TYR A 61 12.91 27.98 13.34
C TYR A 61 11.87 27.93 12.19
N ASN A 62 11.03 26.89 12.15
CA ASN A 62 9.99 26.78 11.13
C ASN A 62 8.77 27.60 11.52
N LYS A 63 8.58 28.75 10.85
CA LYS A 63 7.46 29.64 11.09
C LYS A 63 6.11 28.94 10.92
N ALA A 64 5.95 28.07 9.92
CA ALA A 64 4.70 27.37 9.67
C ALA A 64 4.36 26.41 10.82
N SER A 65 5.35 25.65 11.32
CA SER A 65 5.16 24.75 12.47
C SER A 65 4.80 25.51 13.74
N ASN A 66 5.47 26.65 13.99
CA ASN A 66 5.18 27.51 15.15
C ASN A 66 3.80 28.16 15.07
N ASP A 67 3.40 28.65 13.89
CA ASP A 67 2.09 29.26 13.67
C ASP A 67 0.97 28.24 13.88
N MET A 68 1.16 27.01 13.38
CA MET A 68 0.21 25.92 13.56
C MET A 68 0.13 25.46 15.01
N LEU A 69 1.28 25.32 15.70
CA LEU A 69 1.31 25.00 17.12
C LEU A 69 0.63 26.08 17.96
N SER A 70 0.85 27.36 17.65
CA SER A 70 0.20 28.49 18.31
C SER A 70 -1.32 28.48 18.09
N THR A 71 -1.76 28.20 16.86
CA THR A 71 -3.18 28.13 16.51
C THR A 71 -3.88 26.99 17.25
N LEU A 72 -3.29 25.79 17.24
CA LEU A 72 -3.81 24.63 17.99
C LEU A 72 -3.82 24.89 19.50
N THR A 73 -2.75 25.47 20.05
CA THR A 73 -2.67 25.82 21.48
C THR A 73 -3.79 26.79 21.87
N LYS A 74 -3.99 27.85 21.08
CA LYS A 74 -5.08 28.82 21.31
C LYS A 74 -6.46 28.17 21.23
N SER A 75 -6.67 27.26 20.28
CA SER A 75 -7.92 26.50 20.17
C SER A 75 -8.20 25.67 21.41
N TYR A 76 -7.19 24.97 21.96
CA TYR A 76 -7.33 24.19 23.18
C TYR A 76 -7.49 25.06 24.44
N MET A 77 -6.82 26.21 24.49
CA MET A 77 -7.05 27.20 25.55
C MET A 77 -8.48 27.75 25.51
N HIS A 78 -9.04 27.97 24.31
CA HIS A 78 -10.42 28.40 24.16
C HIS A 78 -11.42 27.31 24.60
N ALA A 79 -11.04 26.04 24.47
CA ALA A 79 -11.80 24.91 25.01
C ALA A 79 -11.67 24.73 26.54
N GLY A 80 -11.00 25.66 27.24
CA GLY A 80 -10.89 25.67 28.71
C GLY A 80 -9.66 24.97 29.27
N MET A 81 -8.71 24.53 28.43
CA MET A 81 -7.46 23.92 28.91
C MET A 81 -6.47 24.97 29.41
N SER A 82 -5.70 24.64 30.46
CA SER A 82 -4.57 25.48 30.88
C SER A 82 -3.53 25.58 29.77
N GLN A 83 -2.75 26.67 29.72
CA GLN A 83 -1.76 26.89 28.66
C GLN A 83 -0.74 25.74 28.54
N SER A 84 -0.32 25.16 29.68
CA SER A 84 0.59 24.02 29.71
C SER A 84 -0.04 22.78 29.06
N MET A 85 -1.27 22.43 29.46
CA MET A 85 -1.99 21.28 28.91
C MET A 85 -2.34 21.48 27.43
N ALA A 86 -2.79 22.68 27.06
CA ALA A 86 -3.13 23.04 25.69
C ALA A 86 -1.94 22.88 24.72
N LYS A 87 -0.73 23.27 25.15
CA LYS A 87 0.48 23.12 24.34
C LYS A 87 0.85 21.65 24.15
N VAL A 88 0.77 20.82 25.19
CA VAL A 88 1.02 19.37 25.09
C VAL A 88 0.02 18.70 24.14
N SER A 89 -1.26 19.03 24.27
CA SER A 89 -2.31 18.54 23.37
C SER A 89 -2.11 18.99 21.93
N ALA A 90 -1.68 20.24 21.71
CA ALA A 90 -1.38 20.77 20.39
C ALA A 90 -0.21 20.02 19.72
N VAL A 91 0.87 19.73 20.46
CA VAL A 91 1.99 18.92 19.94
C VAL A 91 1.55 17.51 19.60
N SER A 92 0.78 16.86 20.47
CA SER A 92 0.25 15.51 20.22
C SER A 92 -0.63 15.48 18.97
N ARG A 93 -1.50 16.49 18.81
CA ARG A 93 -2.35 16.59 17.62
C ARG A 93 -1.53 16.79 16.36
N LEU A 94 -0.50 17.63 16.41
CA LEU A 94 0.40 17.84 15.28
C LEU A 94 1.14 16.55 14.89
N ALA A 95 1.63 15.78 15.86
CA ALA A 95 2.23 14.47 15.61
C ALA A 95 1.26 13.50 14.93
N GLN A 96 -0.01 13.45 15.37
CA GLN A 96 -1.04 12.65 14.71
C GLN A 96 -1.31 13.10 13.27
N MET A 97 -1.30 14.40 13.01
CA MET A 97 -1.48 14.93 11.65
C MET A 97 -0.31 14.55 10.75
N LEU A 98 0.93 14.63 11.25
CA LEU A 98 2.11 14.18 10.51
C LEU A 98 2.03 12.68 10.21
N GLN A 99 1.66 11.86 11.21
CA GLN A 99 1.48 10.43 11.01
C GLN A 99 0.41 10.15 9.96
N GLY A 100 -0.73 10.85 10.02
CA GLY A 100 -1.79 10.74 9.02
C GLY A 100 -1.31 11.09 7.61
N GLN A 101 -0.60 12.21 7.47
CA GLN A 101 -0.06 12.63 6.17
C GLN A 101 0.97 11.62 5.64
N ALA A 102 1.89 11.18 6.48
CA ALA A 102 2.91 10.20 6.12
C ALA A 102 2.29 8.87 5.66
N THR A 103 1.22 8.42 6.33
CA THR A 103 0.48 7.21 5.95
C THR A 103 -0.22 7.39 4.61
N ILE A 104 -0.83 8.54 4.33
CA ILE A 104 -1.46 8.82 3.02
C ILE A 104 -0.41 8.78 1.90
N ASP A 105 0.73 9.42 2.11
CA ASP A 105 1.82 9.40 1.13
C ASP A 105 2.40 7.99 0.95
N GLY A 106 2.51 7.22 2.03
CA GLY A 106 2.93 5.81 2.00
C GLY A 106 1.97 4.93 1.20
N MET A 107 0.65 5.13 1.37
CA MET A 107 -0.37 4.46 0.58
C MET A 107 -0.29 4.83 -0.90
N SER A 108 -0.15 6.12 -1.21
CA SER A 108 -0.01 6.60 -2.59
C SER A 108 1.20 5.98 -3.29
N TYR A 109 2.32 5.86 -2.58
CA TYR A 109 3.51 5.17 -3.08
C TYR A 109 3.24 3.69 -3.36
N ALA A 110 2.62 2.96 -2.42
CA ALA A 110 2.31 1.54 -2.61
C ALA A 110 1.37 1.30 -3.81
N VAL A 111 0.38 2.17 -4.00
CA VAL A 111 -0.51 2.16 -5.18
C VAL A 111 0.29 2.41 -6.45
N THR A 112 1.19 3.39 -6.45
CA THR A 112 2.03 3.70 -7.61
C THR A 112 2.91 2.50 -8.01
N VAL A 113 3.52 1.82 -7.04
CA VAL A 113 4.29 0.59 -7.30
C VAL A 113 3.39 -0.48 -7.94
N THR A 114 2.19 -0.70 -7.40
CA THR A 114 1.23 -1.67 -7.95
C THR A 114 0.82 -1.33 -9.38
N VAL A 115 0.47 -0.07 -9.65
CA VAL A 115 0.11 0.41 -10.99
C VAL A 115 1.27 0.20 -11.97
N SER A 116 2.50 0.49 -11.55
CA SER A 116 3.68 0.27 -12.40
C SER A 116 3.92 -1.21 -12.71
N ALA A 117 3.72 -2.10 -11.74
CA ALA A 117 3.83 -3.54 -11.95
C ALA A 117 2.75 -4.06 -12.92
N VAL A 118 1.51 -3.57 -12.80
CA VAL A 118 0.41 -3.89 -13.73
C VAL A 118 0.71 -3.36 -15.12
N ALA A 119 1.24 -2.14 -15.25
CA ALA A 119 1.61 -1.58 -16.55
C ALA A 119 2.68 -2.43 -17.25
N VAL A 120 3.71 -2.87 -16.52
CA VAL A 120 4.73 -3.79 -17.04
C VAL A 120 4.10 -5.13 -17.45
N ALA A 121 3.22 -5.70 -16.63
CA ALA A 121 2.51 -6.93 -16.96
C ALA A 121 1.68 -6.79 -18.25
N LEU A 122 0.96 -5.67 -18.41
CA LEU A 122 0.21 -5.37 -19.63
C LEU A 122 1.12 -5.31 -20.86
N ILE A 123 2.26 -4.61 -20.77
CA ILE A 123 3.23 -4.55 -21.86
C ILE A 123 3.71 -5.96 -22.22
N LEU A 124 4.09 -6.78 -21.24
CA LEU A 124 4.53 -8.16 -21.47
C LEU A 124 3.44 -9.01 -22.13
N THR A 125 2.17 -8.83 -21.74
CA THR A 125 1.07 -9.57 -22.39
C THR A 125 0.88 -9.19 -23.86
N LEU A 126 1.15 -7.95 -24.26
CA LEU A 126 1.09 -7.55 -25.67
C LEU A 126 2.17 -8.22 -26.54
N PHE A 127 3.30 -8.62 -25.95
CA PHE A 127 4.36 -9.37 -26.64
C PHE A 127 4.12 -10.88 -26.71
N MET A 128 3.07 -11.41 -26.06
CA MET A 128 2.75 -12.83 -26.13
C MET A 128 2.13 -13.18 -27.50
N LYS A 129 2.94 -13.76 -28.39
CA LYS A 129 2.51 -14.28 -29.70
C LYS A 129 1.50 -15.43 -29.50
N GLY A 130 0.31 -15.33 -30.12
CA GLY A 130 -0.69 -16.40 -30.08
C GLY A 130 -0.17 -17.68 -30.72
N LYS A 131 -0.22 -18.81 -30.00
CA LYS A 131 0.03 -20.13 -30.59
C LYS A 131 -1.24 -20.58 -31.32
N THR A 132 -1.11 -20.91 -32.60
CA THR A 132 -2.14 -21.56 -33.42
C THR A 132 -2.56 -22.89 -32.77
N PRO A 133 -3.85 -23.26 -32.81
CA PRO A 133 -4.32 -24.51 -32.24
C PRO A 133 -3.65 -25.67 -32.96
N VAL A 134 -3.03 -26.58 -32.21
CA VAL A 134 -2.55 -27.85 -32.77
C VAL A 134 -3.79 -28.75 -32.92
N GLU A 135 -4.22 -28.91 -34.18
CA GLU A 135 -5.24 -29.87 -34.60
C GLU A 135 -4.72 -31.28 -34.32
N ASN A 136 -5.22 -31.91 -33.25
CA ASN A 136 -4.98 -33.32 -33.00
C ASN A 136 -5.95 -34.13 -33.89
N LYS A 137 -5.38 -34.83 -34.87
CA LYS A 137 -6.05 -35.94 -35.58
C LYS A 137 -6.21 -37.15 -34.67
#